data_AF-A0A352RUF7-F1
#
_entry.id   AF-A0A352RUF7-F1
#
_cell.length_a   1.000
_cell.length_b   1.000
_cell.length_c   1.000
_cell.angle_alpha   90.00
_cell.angle_beta   90.00
_cell.angle_gamma   90.00
#
_symmetry.space_group_name_H-M   'P 1'
#
loop_
_entity.id
_entity.type
_entity.pdbx_description
1 polymer ?
#
loop_
_entity_poly.entity_id
_entity_poly.type
_entity_poly.pdbx_seq_one_letter_code
_entity_poly.pdbx_strand_id
1 'polypeptide(L)'
;GARAGDKSAGAVADSGTNFMLVTGQYGTLLIRADGTYVYLVDNSNPTVDALNAGQSIQDVFTYKVRDAAGATDLAQLTITINGANDAPVAASQRADAIEAGGTL
;
A
#
# COMPACT_ATOMS: atom_id res chain seq x y z
N GLY A 1 -11.47 -27.16 -10.55
CA GLY A 1 -12.44 -26.10 -10.21
C GLY A 1 -11.76 -24.76 -10.34
N ALA A 2 -12.27 -23.90 -11.21
CA ALA A 2 -11.68 -22.59 -11.49
C ALA A 2 -11.64 -21.73 -10.22
N ARG A 3 -10.46 -21.20 -9.87
CA ARG A 3 -10.34 -20.15 -8.85
C ARG A 3 -10.32 -18.81 -9.58
N ALA A 4 -11.45 -18.12 -9.54
CA ALA A 4 -11.59 -16.73 -9.93
C ALA A 4 -10.75 -15.82 -9.04
N GLY A 5 -10.24 -14.73 -9.60
CA GLY A 5 -9.58 -13.67 -8.83
C GLY A 5 -8.66 -12.81 -9.67
N ASP A 6 -9.22 -12.14 -10.66
CA ASP A 6 -8.53 -11.22 -11.55
C ASP A 6 -7.90 -10.06 -10.75
N LYS A 7 -6.59 -10.11 -10.53
CA LYS A 7 -5.74 -8.91 -10.49
C LYS A 7 -4.74 -9.05 -11.62
N SER A 8 -5.25 -8.86 -12.84
CA SER A 8 -4.50 -9.04 -14.06
C SER A 8 -3.39 -7.98 -14.15
N ALA A 9 -2.19 -8.32 -13.68
CA ALA A 9 -0.98 -7.67 -14.12
C ALA A 9 -0.70 -8.14 -15.56
N GLY A 10 -1.50 -7.65 -16.51
CA GLY A 10 -1.37 -7.94 -17.93
C GLY A 10 -0.19 -7.23 -18.61
N ALA A 11 0.73 -6.64 -17.85
CA ALA A 11 1.97 -6.14 -18.39
C ALA A 11 3.04 -7.22 -18.24
N VAL A 12 3.74 -7.51 -19.34
CA VAL A 12 4.95 -8.32 -19.32
C VAL A 12 6.08 -7.39 -18.89
N ALA A 13 6.83 -7.77 -17.86
CA ALA A 13 7.95 -6.97 -17.44
C ALA A 13 9.03 -7.10 -18.53
N ASP A 14 9.33 -5.99 -19.20
CA ASP A 14 10.42 -5.92 -20.17
C ASP A 14 11.75 -5.71 -19.44
N SER A 15 12.82 -6.32 -19.93
CA SER A 15 14.17 -6.24 -19.33
C SER A 15 14.83 -4.86 -19.48
N GLY A 16 14.10 -3.87 -20.02
CA GLY A 16 14.51 -2.48 -20.09
C GLY A 16 14.31 -1.70 -18.77
N THR A 17 14.71 -0.43 -18.76
CA THR A 17 14.59 0.52 -17.63
C THR A 17 13.14 0.85 -17.22
N ASN A 18 12.14 0.18 -17.81
CA ASN A 18 10.74 0.46 -17.59
C ASN A 18 10.20 -0.27 -16.36
N PHE A 19 9.60 0.50 -15.46
CA PHE A 19 8.78 -0.04 -14.39
C PHE A 19 7.38 -0.37 -14.91
N MET A 20 6.86 -1.53 -14.49
CA MET A 20 5.43 -1.82 -14.55
C MET A 20 4.76 -1.36 -13.27
N LEU A 21 3.62 -0.68 -13.41
CA LEU A 21 2.80 -0.23 -12.30
C LEU A 21 1.66 -1.23 -12.06
N VAL A 22 1.53 -1.70 -10.83
CA VAL A 22 0.47 -2.62 -10.38
C VAL A 22 -0.19 -2.02 -9.14
N THR A 23 -1.46 -1.62 -9.27
CA THR A 23 -2.25 -1.10 -8.15
C THR A 23 -2.62 -2.25 -7.20
N GLY A 24 -2.18 -2.13 -5.95
CA GLY A 24 -2.51 -3.04 -4.85
C GLY A 24 -3.73 -2.58 -4.07
N GLN A 25 -4.01 -3.29 -2.98
CA GLN A 25 -5.10 -2.95 -2.06
C GLN A 25 -4.73 -1.80 -1.12
N TYR A 26 -3.45 -1.70 -0.74
CA TYR A 26 -2.94 -0.77 0.27
C TYR A 26 -1.82 0.14 -0.25
N GLY A 27 -1.61 0.14 -1.57
CA GLY A 27 -0.51 0.86 -2.19
C GLY A 27 -0.32 0.50 -3.65
N THR A 28 0.80 0.94 -4.23
CA THR A 28 1.16 0.71 -5.62
C THR A 28 2.54 0.06 -5.71
N LEU A 29 2.62 -1.04 -6.45
CA LEU A 29 3.86 -1.73 -6.76
C LEU A 29 4.41 -1.24 -8.11
N LEU A 30 5.67 -0.81 -8.13
CA LEU A 30 6.45 -0.58 -9.34
C LEU A 30 7.48 -1.70 -9.45
N ILE A 31 7.39 -2.56 -10.46
CA ILE A 31 8.25 -3.74 -10.62
C ILE A 31 8.93 -3.78 -11.99
N ARG A 32 10.19 -4.21 -12.03
CA ARG A 32 10.97 -4.44 -13.25
C ARG A 32 11.08 -5.94 -13.56
N ALA A 33 11.49 -6.27 -14.79
CA ALA A 33 11.61 -7.68 -15.22
C ALA A 33 12.71 -8.46 -14.50
N ASP A 34 13.73 -7.76 -14.03
CA ASP A 34 14.78 -8.32 -13.17
C ASP A 34 14.29 -8.64 -11.75
N GLY A 35 13.01 -8.39 -11.46
CA GLY A 35 12.35 -8.66 -10.18
C GLY A 35 12.58 -7.58 -9.12
N THR A 36 13.35 -6.53 -9.42
CA THR A 36 13.48 -5.40 -8.50
C THR A 36 12.21 -4.57 -8.48
N TYR A 37 11.86 -4.04 -7.31
CA TYR A 37 10.61 -3.32 -7.13
C TYR A 37 10.70 -2.19 -6.11
N VAL A 38 9.74 -1.28 -6.20
CA VAL A 38 9.43 -0.25 -5.21
C VAL A 38 7.95 -0.39 -4.85
N TYR A 39 7.62 -0.33 -3.57
CA TYR A 39 6.24 -0.31 -3.10
C TYR A 39 5.93 1.01 -2.42
N LEU A 40 4.89 1.70 -2.90
CA LEU A 40 4.40 2.96 -2.37
C LEU A 40 3.13 2.69 -1.57
N VAL A 41 3.22 2.78 -0.24
CA VAL A 41 2.07 2.65 0.66
C VAL A 41 1.12 3.84 0.45
N ASP A 42 -0.18 3.57 0.36
CA ASP A 42 -1.20 4.62 0.36
C ASP A 42 -1.57 4.98 1.81
N ASN A 43 -0.95 6.01 2.35
CA ASN A 43 -1.21 6.49 3.71
C ASN A 43 -2.57 7.19 3.87
N SER A 44 -3.30 7.43 2.77
CA SER A 44 -4.68 7.92 2.82
C SER A 44 -5.70 6.77 2.93
N ASN A 45 -5.26 5.52 2.77
CA ASN A 45 -6.10 4.36 2.96
C ASN A 45 -6.47 4.19 4.44
N PRO A 46 -7.76 4.20 4.82
CA PRO A 46 -8.18 4.17 6.22
C PRO A 46 -7.79 2.88 6.95
N THR A 47 -7.59 1.77 6.23
CA THR A 47 -7.09 0.52 6.83
C THR A 47 -5.61 0.60 7.17
N VAL A 48 -4.81 1.29 6.36
CA VAL A 48 -3.38 1.56 6.64
C VAL A 48 -3.25 2.54 7.80
N ASP A 49 -4.02 3.63 7.77
CA ASP A 49 -4.03 4.68 8.80
C ASP A 49 -4.45 4.15 10.18
N ALA A 50 -5.33 3.15 10.22
CA ALA A 50 -5.77 2.52 11.46
C ALA A 50 -4.77 1.53 12.08
N LEU A 51 -3.61 1.27 11.45
CA LEU A 51 -2.63 0.32 11.98
C LEU A 51 -1.86 0.90 13.16
N ASN A 52 -2.09 0.35 14.34
CA ASN A 52 -1.33 0.67 15.54
C ASN A 52 0.02 -0.05 15.55
N ALA A 53 0.93 0.42 16.41
CA ALA A 53 2.20 -0.25 16.65
C ALA A 53 2.01 -1.74 17.00
N GLY A 54 2.72 -2.62 16.30
CA GLY A 54 2.61 -4.07 16.45
C GLY A 54 1.49 -4.72 15.63
N GLN A 55 0.66 -3.95 14.92
CA GLN A 55 -0.28 -4.46 13.94
C GLN A 55 0.36 -4.49 12.55
N SER A 56 -0.08 -5.43 11.71
CA SER A 56 0.38 -5.53 10.33
C SER A 56 -0.71 -6.04 9.40
N ILE A 57 -0.69 -5.59 8.16
CA ILE A 57 -1.51 -6.11 7.06
C ILE A 57 -0.60 -6.53 5.90
N GLN A 58 -1.14 -7.33 4.99
CA GLN A 58 -0.41 -7.83 3.83
C GLN A 58 -1.08 -7.42 2.53
N ASP A 59 -0.29 -6.97 1.56
CA ASP A 59 -0.70 -6.82 0.17
C ASP A 59 -0.01 -7.89 -0.68
N VAL A 60 -0.76 -8.57 -1.54
CA VAL A 60 -0.28 -9.74 -2.28
C VAL A 60 -0.43 -9.51 -3.77
N PHE A 61 0.68 -9.59 -4.49
CA PHE A 61 0.78 -9.40 -5.92
C PHE A 61 1.15 -10.72 -6.60
N THR A 62 0.37 -11.11 -7.61
CA THR A 62 0.73 -12.20 -8.51
C THR A 62 1.18 -11.59 -9.84
N TYR A 63 2.38 -11.91 -10.28
CA TYR A 63 2.95 -11.38 -11.52
C TYR A 63 3.62 -12.49 -12.34
N LYS A 64 3.71 -12.27 -13.65
CA LYS A 64 4.26 -13.24 -14.59
C LYS A 64 5.72 -12.90 -14.88
N VAL A 65 6.62 -13.82 -14.57
CA VAL A 65 8.05 -13.71 -14.92
C VAL A 65 8.31 -14.38 -16.27
N ARG A 66 9.33 -13.91 -16.97
CA ARG A 66 9.82 -14.52 -18.21
C ARG A 66 11.32 -14.76 -18.09
N ASP A 67 11.78 -15.96 -18.39
CA ASP A 67 13.22 -16.25 -18.45
C ASP A 67 13.86 -15.75 -19.76
N ALA A 68 15.18 -15.82 -19.86
CA ALA A 68 15.91 -15.39 -21.05
C ALA A 68 15.58 -16.23 -22.31
N ALA A 69 15.02 -17.44 -22.15
CA ALA A 69 14.59 -18.31 -23.24
C ALA A 69 13.13 -18.04 -23.67
N GLY A 70 12.42 -17.14 -22.98
CA GLY A 70 11.05 -16.76 -23.28
C GLY A 70 9.98 -17.62 -22.60
N ALA A 71 10.36 -18.60 -21.77
CA ALA A 71 9.43 -19.34 -20.93
C ALA A 71 8.88 -18.43 -19.83
N THR A 72 7.67 -18.68 -19.39
CA THR A 72 7.00 -17.80 -18.44
C THR A 72 6.37 -18.56 -17.29
N ASP A 73 6.45 -18.01 -16.09
CA ASP A 73 5.87 -18.61 -14.88
C ASP A 73 5.18 -17.53 -14.01
N LEU A 74 4.32 -17.95 -13.09
CA LEU A 74 3.71 -17.06 -12.10
C LEU A 74 4.57 -17.01 -10.84
N ALA A 75 4.79 -15.79 -10.35
CA ALA A 75 5.43 -15.51 -9.08
C ALA A 75 4.49 -14.71 -8.17
N GLN A 76 4.70 -14.82 -6.86
CA GLN A 76 3.95 -14.08 -5.86
C GLN A 76 4.90 -13.21 -5.02
N LEU A 77 4.54 -11.93 -4.87
CA LEU A 77 5.20 -10.99 -3.97
C LEU A 77 4.21 -10.61 -2.86
N THR A 78 4.60 -10.84 -1.61
CA THR A 78 3.84 -10.42 -0.43
C THR A 78 4.54 -9.25 0.24
N ILE A 79 3.84 -8.13 0.38
CA ILE A 79 4.31 -6.94 1.08
C ILE A 79 3.64 -6.88 2.45
N THR A 80 4.42 -6.83 3.52
CA THR A 80 3.92 -6.62 4.89
C THR A 80 4.04 -5.14 5.27
N ILE A 81 2.91 -4.51 5.58
CA ILE A 81 2.83 -3.14 6.06
C ILE A 81 2.65 -3.20 7.57
N ASN A 82 3.58 -2.58 8.31
CA ASN A 82 3.55 -2.54 9.78
C ASN A 82 3.03 -1.17 10.22
N GLY A 83 2.10 -1.18 11.18
CA GLY A 83 1.68 0.04 11.85
C GLY A 83 2.82 0.68 12.62
N ALA A 84 2.95 2.00 12.48
CA ALA A 84 3.82 2.81 13.31
C ALA A 84 2.97 3.48 14.40
N ASN A 85 3.59 3.79 15.54
CA ASN A 85 2.92 4.63 16.53
C ASN A 85 2.98 6.07 16.03
N ASP A 86 1.89 6.61 15.48
CA ASP A 86 1.79 8.04 15.25
C ASP A 86 1.76 8.75 16.61
N ALA A 87 2.66 9.72 16.80
CA ALA A 87 2.62 10.56 17.99
C ALA A 87 1.28 11.31 18.03
N PRO A 88 0.62 11.46 19.20
CA PRO A 88 -0.66 12.11 19.28
C PRO A 88 -0.57 13.54 18.73
N VAL A 89 -1.34 13.85 17.69
CA VAL A 89 -1.51 15.23 17.21
C VAL A 89 -2.46 15.94 18.17
N ALA A 90 -1.93 16.81 19.03
CA ALA A 90 -2.74 17.64 19.90
C ALA A 90 -3.56 18.63 19.06
N ALA A 91 -4.86 18.37 18.88
CA ALA A 91 -5.78 19.36 18.34
C ALA A 91 -6.03 20.41 19.43
N SER A 92 -5.57 21.65 19.20
CA SER A 92 -5.88 22.76 20.11
C SER A 92 -7.37 23.07 20.05
N GLN A 93 -8.13 22.62 21.05
CA GLN A 93 -9.52 23.03 21.23
C GLN A 93 -9.54 24.46 21.78
N ARG A 94 -9.90 25.45 20.94
CA ARG A 94 -10.27 26.78 21.44
C ARG A 94 -11.62 26.66 22.14
N ALA A 95 -11.60 26.73 23.47
CA ALA A 95 -12.80 26.99 24.25
C ALA A 95 -12.99 28.51 24.30
N ASP A 96 -13.95 29.03 23.54
CA ASP A 96 -14.41 30.41 23.72
C ASP A 96 -15.28 30.44 24.98
N ALA A 97 -14.69 30.80 26.12
CA ALA A 97 -15.46 31.09 27.32
C ALA A 97 -16.14 32.45 27.16
N ILE A 98 -17.46 32.46 26.99
CA ILE A 98 -18.27 33.67 27.11
C ILE A 98 -18.69 33.79 28.57
N GLU A 99 -18.03 34.69 29.31
CA GLU A 99 -18.47 35.11 30.64
C GLU A 99 -19.85 35.77 30.50
N ALA A 100 -20.90 35.12 31.02
CA ALA A 100 -22.17 35.81 31.23
C ALA A 100 -21.96 36.79 32.39
N GLY A 101 -21.86 38.08 32.05
CA GLY A 101 -21.55 39.16 32.97
C GLY A 101 -22.37 39.13 34.26
N GLY A 102 -21.70 39.47 35.36
CA GLY A 102 -22.33 39.64 36.66
C GLY A 102 -23.33 40.80 36.68
N THR A 103 -24.27 40.71 37.60
CA THR A 103 -25.10 41.84 38.04
C THR A 103 -25.15 41.86 39.56
N LEU A 104 -24.99 43.07 40.10
CA LEU A 104 -25.10 43.41 41.52
C LEU A 104 -26.53 43.21 42.05
#